data_AF-A0A845S5L5-F1
#
_entry.id   AF-A0A845S5L5-F1
#
_cell.length_a   1.000
_cell.length_b   1.000
_cell.length_c   1.000
_cell.angle_alpha   90.00
_cell.angle_beta   90.00
_cell.angle_gamma   90.00
#
_symmetry.space_group_name_H-M   'P 1'
#
loop_
_entity.id
_entity.type
_entity.pdbx_description
1 polymer ?
#
loop_
_entity_poly.entity_id
_entity_poly.type
_entity_poly.pdbx_seq_one_letter_code
_entity_poly.pdbx_strand_id
1 'polypeptide(L)'
;MKKPLIPMIILMFVALFFAGQGIVMHSQVKTEEAKFHTLQREYFTLAKAEREGATTGSELNQKLVEIQNYPSTLLELKLVGVGKILTGIFVLLLGILVALIMMPKRLAGVIKDNSITV
;
A
#
# COMPACT_ATOMS: atom_id res chain seq x y z
N MET A 1 29.64 -12.85 16.31
CA MET A 1 28.36 -13.60 16.31
C MET A 1 27.11 -12.72 16.06
N LYS A 2 27.14 -11.73 15.13
CA LYS A 2 25.99 -10.80 14.87
C LYS A 2 25.65 -10.57 13.38
N LYS A 3 26.44 -11.10 12.44
CA LYS A 3 26.40 -10.70 11.01
C LYS A 3 25.06 -10.95 10.27
N PRO A 4 24.26 -12.01 10.53
CA PRO A 4 23.01 -12.21 9.79
C PRO A 4 21.75 -11.66 10.45
N LEU A 5 21.80 -11.26 11.73
CA LEU A 5 20.60 -10.81 12.47
C LEU A 5 20.18 -9.39 12.06
N ILE A 6 21.16 -8.51 11.87
CA ILE A 6 20.95 -7.11 11.48
C ILE A 6 20.17 -7.00 10.15
N PRO A 7 20.57 -7.67 9.04
CA PRO A 7 19.82 -7.56 7.79
C PRO A 7 18.41 -8.15 7.86
N MET A 8 18.19 -9.20 8.67
CA MET A 8 16.84 -9.75 8.88
C MET A 8 15.91 -8.77 9.59
N ILE A 9 16.42 -8.09 10.63
CA ILE A 9 15.66 -7.08 11.35
C ILE A 9 15.29 -5.93 10.40
N ILE A 10 16.24 -5.47 9.59
CA ILE A 10 16.00 -4.42 8.59
C ILE A 10 14.93 -4.85 7.59
N LEU A 11 15.02 -6.06 7.02
CA LEU A 11 14.02 -6.60 6.09
C LEU A 11 12.63 -6.65 6.71
N MET A 12 12.52 -7.06 7.98
CA MET A 12 11.25 -7.12 8.69
C MET A 12 10.64 -5.72 8.88
N PHE A 13 11.44 -4.72 9.24
CA PHE A 13 10.97 -3.34 9.35
C PHE A 13 10.51 -2.77 8.00
N VAL A 14 11.26 -3.03 6.92
CA VAL A 14 10.86 -2.62 5.57
C VAL A 14 9.54 -3.26 5.17
N ALA A 15 9.38 -4.57 5.39
CA ALA A 15 8.14 -5.29 5.10
C ALA A 15 6.94 -4.69 5.85
N LEU A 16 7.09 -4.46 7.15
CA LEU A 16 6.06 -3.86 7.99
C LEU A 16 5.72 -2.43 7.58
N PHE A 17 6.73 -1.64 7.18
CA PHE A 17 6.53 -0.27 6.70
C PHE A 17 5.67 -0.24 5.43
N PHE A 18 5.98 -1.06 4.43
CA PHE A 18 5.20 -1.16 3.19
C PHE A 18 3.77 -1.67 3.45
N ALA A 19 3.62 -2.71 4.28
CA ALA A 19 2.31 -3.23 4.65
C ALA A 19 1.47 -2.19 5.39
N GLY A 20 2.05 -1.50 6.37
CA GLY A 20 1.40 -0.42 7.12
C GLY A 20 0.97 0.73 6.22
N GLN A 21 1.85 1.18 5.32
CA GLN A 21 1.52 2.23 4.35
C GLN A 21 0.34 1.81 3.47
N GLY A 22 0.33 0.58 2.98
CA GLY A 22 -0.77 0.06 2.16
C GLY A 22 -2.10 -0.02 2.91
N ILE A 23 -2.09 -0.44 4.18
CA ILE A 23 -3.29 -0.44 5.05
C ILE A 23 -3.84 0.96 5.23
N VAL A 24 -2.97 1.94 5.51
CA VAL A 24 -3.39 3.33 5.68
C VAL A 24 -4.02 3.87 4.39
N MET A 25 -3.40 3.64 3.23
CA MET A 25 -3.97 4.06 1.93
C MET A 25 -5.33 3.41 1.68
N HIS A 26 -5.48 2.12 1.99
CA HIS A 26 -6.76 1.42 1.85
C HIS A 26 -7.84 1.96 2.81
N SER A 27 -7.46 2.41 4.01
CA SER A 27 -8.41 3.02 4.96
C SER A 27 -8.94 4.37 4.46
N GLN A 28 -8.13 5.14 3.74
CA GLN A 28 -8.49 6.46 3.21
C GLN A 28 -9.54 6.37 2.09
N VAL A 29 -9.59 5.26 1.36
CA VAL A 29 -10.56 5.01 0.29
C VAL A 29 -11.99 5.26 0.74
N LYS A 30 -12.37 4.82 1.96
CA LYS A 30 -13.74 5.00 2.47
C LYS A 30 -14.09 6.49 2.63
N THR A 31 -13.14 7.28 3.09
CA THR A 31 -13.31 8.72 3.28
C THR A 31 -13.42 9.43 1.94
N GLU A 32 -12.56 9.06 0.98
CA GLU A 32 -12.56 9.65 -0.36
C GLU A 32 -13.80 9.24 -1.18
N GLU A 33 -14.30 8.01 -1.03
CA GLU A 33 -15.58 7.59 -1.62
C GLU A 33 -16.75 8.38 -1.05
N ALA A 34 -16.78 8.65 0.26
CA ALA A 34 -17.84 9.46 0.86
C ALA A 34 -17.85 10.91 0.34
N LYS A 35 -16.67 11.50 0.13
CA LYS A 35 -16.53 12.81 -0.52
C LYS A 35 -17.02 12.78 -1.96
N PHE A 36 -16.61 11.77 -2.73
CA PHE A 36 -17.05 11.59 -4.11
C PHE A 36 -18.57 11.46 -4.23
N HIS A 37 -19.21 10.69 -3.36
CA HIS A 37 -20.68 10.57 -3.33
C HIS A 37 -21.37 11.88 -2.93
N THR A 38 -20.73 12.71 -2.11
CA THR A 38 -21.27 14.02 -1.74
C THR A 38 -21.19 15.00 -2.92
N LEU A 39 -20.03 15.08 -3.59
CA LEU A 39 -19.85 15.86 -4.82
C LEU A 39 -20.85 15.46 -5.90
N GLN A 40 -21.05 14.16 -6.11
CA GLN A 40 -22.07 13.68 -7.05
C GLN A 40 -23.48 14.09 -6.63
N ARG A 41 -23.85 13.96 -5.36
CA ARG A 41 -25.20 14.36 -4.92
C ARG A 41 -25.42 15.85 -5.18
N GLU A 42 -24.51 16.72 -4.77
CA GLU A 42 -24.60 18.16 -4.97
C GLU A 42 -24.69 18.54 -6.46
N TYR A 43 -23.89 17.87 -7.30
CA TYR A 43 -23.90 18.13 -8.73
C TYR A 43 -25.18 17.63 -9.40
N PHE A 44 -25.60 16.39 -9.12
CA PHE A 44 -26.74 15.75 -9.78
C PHE A 44 -28.10 16.14 -9.19
N THR A 45 -28.15 16.88 -8.07
CA THR A 45 -29.39 17.53 -7.59
C THR A 45 -29.84 18.69 -8.46
N LEU A 46 -28.94 19.31 -9.23
CA LEU A 46 -29.26 20.41 -10.14
C LEU A 46 -29.97 19.91 -11.40
N ALA A 47 -30.85 20.75 -11.95
CA ALA A 47 -31.56 20.43 -13.18
C ALA A 47 -30.56 20.18 -14.32
N LYS A 48 -30.84 19.19 -15.17
CA LYS A 48 -29.95 18.83 -16.30
C LYS A 48 -29.66 20.05 -17.20
N ALA A 49 -30.66 20.88 -17.46
CA ALA A 49 -30.52 22.08 -18.27
C ALA A 49 -29.54 23.11 -17.67
N GLU A 50 -29.49 23.24 -16.35
CA GLU A 50 -28.55 24.14 -15.66
C GLU A 50 -27.11 23.60 -15.71
N ARG A 51 -26.95 22.28 -15.71
CA ARG A 51 -25.64 21.61 -15.77
C ARG A 51 -25.02 21.65 -17.15
N GLU A 52 -25.83 21.40 -18.18
CA GLU A 52 -25.40 21.40 -19.57
C GLU A 52 -25.30 22.81 -20.15
N GLY A 53 -26.07 23.76 -19.61
CA GLY A 53 -25.99 25.18 -19.96
C GLY A 53 -24.86 25.96 -19.28
N ALA A 54 -24.08 25.30 -18.40
CA ALA A 54 -22.99 25.93 -17.67
C ALA A 54 -21.87 26.36 -18.62
N THR A 55 -21.40 27.61 -18.47
CA THR A 55 -20.31 28.13 -19.30
C THR A 55 -19.00 27.38 -19.04
N THR A 56 -18.17 27.25 -20.07
CA THR A 56 -16.83 26.65 -19.96
C THR A 56 -16.00 27.41 -18.92
N GLY A 57 -15.39 26.69 -17.99
CA GLY A 57 -14.60 27.28 -16.91
C GLY A 57 -15.40 27.79 -15.71
N SER A 58 -16.74 27.73 -15.74
CA SER A 58 -17.58 28.00 -14.56
C SER A 58 -17.31 27.00 -13.45
N GLU A 59 -17.63 27.37 -12.21
CA GLU A 59 -17.52 26.50 -11.03
C GLU A 59 -18.25 25.16 -11.24
N LEU A 60 -19.42 25.19 -11.91
CA LEU A 60 -20.19 23.98 -12.18
C LEU A 60 -19.49 23.07 -13.21
N ASN A 61 -18.86 23.65 -14.23
CA ASN A 61 -18.06 22.88 -15.18
C ASN A 61 -16.81 22.26 -14.51
N GLN A 62 -16.14 23.02 -13.63
CA GLN A 62 -14.99 22.52 -12.87
C GLN A 62 -15.37 21.35 -11.95
N LYS A 63 -16.54 21.42 -11.27
CA LYS A 63 -17.08 20.30 -10.49
C LYS A 63 -17.34 19.05 -11.33
N LEU A 64 -17.80 19.20 -12.58
CA LEU A 64 -17.97 18.08 -13.50
C LEU A 64 -16.63 17.40 -13.82
N VAL A 65 -15.61 18.18 -14.13
CA VAL A 65 -14.26 17.68 -14.41
C VAL A 65 -13.68 16.97 -13.19
N GLU A 66 -13.88 17.53 -12.00
CA GLU A 66 -13.47 16.90 -10.74
C GLU A 66 -14.17 15.54 -10.54
N ILE A 67 -15.50 15.49 -10.70
CA ILE A 67 -16.29 14.25 -10.61
C ILE A 67 -15.82 13.20 -11.63
N GLN A 68 -15.47 13.62 -12.85
CA GLN A 68 -14.99 12.71 -13.89
C GLN A 68 -13.58 12.16 -13.61
N ASN A 69 -12.71 12.95 -12.98
CA ASN A 69 -11.34 12.54 -12.64
C ASN A 69 -11.24 11.82 -11.28
N TYR A 70 -12.20 12.01 -10.37
CA TYR A 70 -12.19 11.39 -9.04
C TYR A 70 -12.09 9.85 -9.04
N PRO A 71 -12.73 9.11 -9.96
CA PRO A 71 -12.60 7.65 -10.01
C PRO A 71 -11.18 7.17 -10.28
N SER A 72 -10.41 7.87 -11.13
CA SER A 72 -9.03 7.45 -11.45
C SER A 72 -8.10 7.64 -10.25
N THR A 73 -8.26 8.72 -9.48
CA THR A 73 -7.51 8.94 -8.25
C THR A 73 -7.91 7.95 -7.14
N LEU A 74 -9.19 7.60 -7.04
CA LEU A 74 -9.67 6.53 -6.14
C LEU A 74 -9.11 5.15 -6.50
N LEU A 75 -9.01 4.85 -7.80
CA LEU A 75 -8.40 3.61 -8.28
C LEU A 75 -6.91 3.56 -7.96
N GLU A 76 -6.19 4.68 -8.08
CA GLU A 76 -4.79 4.76 -7.65
C GLU A 76 -4.65 4.46 -6.15
N LEU A 77 -5.46 5.10 -5.30
CA LEU A 77 -5.47 4.83 -3.86
C LEU A 77 -5.74 3.35 -3.54
N LYS A 78 -6.69 2.71 -4.23
CA LYS A 78 -7.01 1.28 -4.06
C LYS A 78 -5.88 0.37 -4.56
N LEU A 79 -5.47 0.52 -5.82
CA LEU A 79 -4.52 -0.38 -6.47
C LEU A 79 -3.11 -0.22 -5.94
N VAL A 80 -2.64 1.01 -5.73
CA VAL A 80 -1.33 1.27 -5.12
C VAL A 80 -1.34 0.85 -3.65
N GLY A 81 -2.45 1.06 -2.93
CA GLY A 81 -2.63 0.58 -1.57
C GLY A 81 -2.46 -0.94 -1.46
N VAL A 82 -3.20 -1.71 -2.27
CA VAL A 82 -3.07 -3.18 -2.34
C VAL A 82 -1.68 -3.61 -2.79
N GLY A 83 -1.11 -2.94 -3.80
CA GLY A 83 0.24 -3.21 -4.28
C GLY A 83 1.31 -3.07 -3.19
N LYS A 84 1.20 -2.06 -2.32
CA LYS A 84 2.10 -1.87 -1.17
C LYS A 84 1.94 -2.97 -0.12
N ILE A 85 0.70 -3.42 0.16
CA ILE A 85 0.45 -4.56 1.05
C ILE A 85 1.12 -5.81 0.50
N LEU A 86 0.88 -6.13 -0.77
CA LEU A 86 1.46 -7.30 -1.44
C LEU A 86 3.00 -7.24 -1.45
N THR A 87 3.57 -6.06 -1.68
CA THR A 87 5.02 -5.84 -1.66
C THR A 87 5.59 -6.09 -0.25
N GLY A 88 4.95 -5.57 0.79
CA GLY A 88 5.36 -5.82 2.18
C GLY A 88 5.35 -7.30 2.54
N ILE A 89 4.27 -8.02 2.17
CA ILE A 89 4.16 -9.47 2.39
C ILE A 89 5.24 -10.22 1.60
N PHE A 90 5.47 -9.86 0.34
CA PHE A 90 6.50 -10.50 -0.48
C PHE A 90 7.90 -10.35 0.13
N VAL A 91 8.26 -9.15 0.59
CA VAL A 91 9.55 -8.90 1.27
C VAL A 91 9.65 -9.69 2.57
N LEU A 92 8.55 -9.78 3.33
CA LEU A 92 8.51 -10.61 4.55
C LEU A 92 8.79 -12.08 4.23
N LEU A 93 8.14 -12.63 3.21
CA LEU A 93 8.33 -14.02 2.77
C LEU A 93 9.78 -14.28 2.32
N LEU A 94 10.39 -13.35 1.58
CA LEU A 94 11.81 -13.43 1.23
C LEU A 94 12.71 -13.42 2.47
N GLY A 95 12.41 -12.57 3.46
CA GLY A 95 13.13 -12.54 4.72
C GLY A 95 13.08 -13.88 5.46
N ILE A 96 11.90 -14.50 5.50
CA ILE A 96 11.71 -15.84 6.10
C ILE A 96 12.49 -16.91 5.32
N LEU A 97 12.46 -16.87 3.98
CA LEU A 97 13.20 -17.81 3.14
C LEU A 97 14.71 -17.74 3.43
N VAL A 98 15.28 -16.52 3.51
CA VAL A 98 16.68 -16.32 3.88
C VAL A 98 16.97 -16.86 5.28
N ALA A 99 16.06 -16.65 6.24
CA ALA A 99 16.19 -17.19 7.59
C ALA A 99 16.37 -18.70 7.61
N LEU A 100 15.51 -19.41 6.86
CA LEU A 100 15.47 -20.86 6.80
C LEU A 100 16.75 -21.42 6.18
N ILE A 101 17.32 -20.76 5.17
CA ILE A 101 18.57 -21.20 4.53
C ILE A 101 19.78 -21.01 5.47
N MET A 102 19.75 -20.01 6.35
CA MET A 102 20.85 -19.71 7.26
C MET A 102 20.87 -20.59 8.53
N MET A 103 19.72 -21.12 8.97
CA MET A 103 19.64 -21.97 10.17
C MET A 103 20.48 -23.28 10.06
N PRO A 104 20.40 -24.08 8.98
CA PRO A 104 21.20 -25.29 8.83
C PRO A 104 22.71 -25.03 8.89
N LYS A 105 23.16 -23.91 8.28
CA LYS A 105 24.58 -23.50 8.30
C LYS A 105 25.05 -23.16 9.71
N ARG A 106 24.19 -22.55 10.53
CA ARG A 106 24.51 -22.26 11.93
C ARG A 106 24.61 -23.54 12.76
N LEU A 107 23.70 -24.50 12.58
CA LEU A 107 23.77 -25.80 13.26
C LEU A 107 25.03 -26.59 12.86
N ALA A 108 25.35 -26.64 11.56
CA ALA A 108 26.55 -27.32 11.07
C ALA A 108 27.85 -26.72 11.63
N GLY A 109 27.91 -25.40 11.78
CA GLY A 109 29.04 -24.72 12.42
C GLY A 109 29.21 -25.12 13.90
N VAL A 110 28.11 -25.15 14.66
CA VAL A 110 28.13 -25.53 16.08
C VAL A 110 28.55 -27.00 16.25
N ILE A 111 28.05 -27.90 15.41
CA ILE A 111 28.44 -29.33 15.44
C ILE A 111 29.93 -29.50 15.12
N LYS A 112 30.44 -28.77 14.12
CA LYS A 112 31.85 -28.83 13.72
C LYS A 112 32.78 -28.31 14.82
N ASP A 113 32.46 -27.17 15.45
CA ASP A 113 33.27 -26.63 16.54
C ASP A 113 33.32 -27.58 17.75
N ASN A 114 32.19 -28.22 18.09
CA ASN A 114 32.10 -29.16 19.20
C ASN A 114 32.83 -30.50 18.94
N SER A 115 33.05 -30.87 17.67
CA SER A 115 33.80 -32.06 17.28
C SER A 115 35.33 -31.88 17.28
N ILE A 116 35.83 -30.65 17.37
CA ILE A 116 37.27 -30.34 17.40
C ILE A 116 37.78 -30.16 18.86
N THR A 117 36.86 -30.07 19.83
CA THR A 117 37.16 -29.85 21.25
C THR A 117 37.12 -31.12 22.11
N VAL A 118 36.88 -32.29 21.51
CA VAL A 118 36.99 -33.63 22.13
C VAL A 118 38.11 -34.39 21.44
#